data_AF-A0A3D3I6Z0-F1
#
_entry.id   AF-A0A3D3I6Z0-F1
#
_cell.length_a   1.000
_cell.length_b   1.000
_cell.length_c   1.000
_cell.angle_alpha   90.00
_cell.angle_beta   90.00
_cell.angle_gamma   90.00
#
_symmetry.space_group_name_H-M   'P 1'
#
loop_
_entity.id
_entity.type
_entity.pdbx_description
1 polymer ?
#
loop_
_entity_poly.entity_id
_entity_poly.type
_entity_poly.pdbx_seq_one_letter_code
_entity_poly.pdbx_strand_id
1 'polypeptide(L)'
;MHGLIHALGFLKAFHLGGEQITKAVSKPLGLVWLAVMMMFIITAIFFLLKEKHWPLVSMVAVLLSQILIIIFWKDAKMGTAVNAVILFIALPAYAQEAFSLSSEIQSTTLLESFDNNDIITHNDVEHLPPIVQKCLHNSGAIGKSKAGTVRLKQKGKMKLKPDADWMDFNAEQYFNLKDPAFVWTTKVQMSSLVYFNGRDELKEGKGKMLIKAQSLINMVNEYDNEKINSGALIRFLGESSWFPQFFASDYMEWEELGPTTARATLTYQDLKAQGTFEFTADGDVKSFSTQRYYGAGKEATEE
;
A
#
# COMPACT_ATOMS: atom_id res chain seq x y z
N MET A 1 -18.90 21.98 -16.25
CA MET A 1 -20.14 22.72 -15.96
C MET A 1 -19.98 23.69 -14.79
N HIS A 2 -19.67 23.24 -13.56
CA HIS A 2 -19.53 24.14 -12.40
C HIS A 2 -18.56 25.32 -12.63
N GLY A 3 -17.37 25.05 -13.19
CA GLY A 3 -16.41 26.09 -13.55
C GLY A 3 -16.98 27.18 -14.46
N LEU A 4 -17.83 26.84 -15.42
CA LEU A 4 -18.41 27.81 -16.37
C LEU A 4 -19.36 28.80 -15.67
N ILE A 5 -19.97 28.41 -14.55
CA ILE A 5 -20.82 29.31 -13.76
C ILE A 5 -19.99 30.45 -13.16
N HIS A 6 -18.70 30.21 -12.89
CA HIS A 6 -17.81 31.26 -12.42
C HIS A 6 -17.53 32.36 -13.46
N ALA A 7 -17.82 32.12 -14.75
CA ALA A 7 -17.74 33.16 -15.77
C ALA A 7 -18.67 34.35 -15.47
N LEU A 8 -19.81 34.12 -14.80
CA LEU A 8 -20.80 35.16 -14.51
C LEU A 8 -20.22 36.30 -13.64
N GLY A 9 -19.40 35.97 -12.64
CA GLY A 9 -18.76 36.97 -11.80
C GLY A 9 -17.71 37.81 -12.52
N PHE A 10 -16.96 37.20 -13.45
CA PHE A 10 -16.04 37.92 -14.34
C PHE A 10 -16.81 38.84 -15.29
N LEU A 11 -17.82 38.33 -15.99
CA LEU A 11 -18.63 39.12 -16.92
C LEU A 11 -19.29 40.32 -16.21
N LYS A 12 -19.79 40.13 -14.98
CA LYS A 12 -20.36 41.19 -14.16
C LYS A 12 -19.35 42.30 -13.84
N ALA A 13 -18.13 41.94 -13.45
CA ALA A 13 -17.09 42.89 -13.05
C ALA A 13 -16.58 43.78 -14.20
N PHE A 14 -16.71 43.30 -15.44
CA PHE A 14 -16.28 44.00 -16.65
C PHE A 14 -17.44 44.55 -17.49
N HIS A 15 -18.67 44.50 -16.97
CA HIS A 15 -19.88 44.97 -17.65
C HIS A 15 -20.13 44.27 -19.01
N LEU A 16 -19.78 42.99 -19.09
CA LEU A 16 -19.97 42.12 -20.27
C LEU A 16 -21.19 41.19 -20.14
N GLY A 17 -21.98 41.34 -19.08
CA GLY A 17 -23.13 40.49 -18.74
C GLY A 17 -23.17 40.12 -17.26
N GLY A 18 -23.70 38.93 -16.92
CA GLY A 18 -23.69 38.39 -15.56
C GLY A 18 -24.73 39.00 -14.62
N GLU A 19 -25.86 39.47 -15.14
CA GLU A 19 -26.93 40.12 -14.38
C GLU A 19 -27.53 39.24 -13.27
N GLN A 20 -27.35 37.93 -13.35
CA GLN A 20 -27.72 36.97 -12.32
C GLN A 20 -26.99 37.21 -10.98
N ILE A 21 -25.81 37.84 -11.00
CA ILE A 21 -25.11 38.30 -9.80
C ILE A 21 -25.64 39.69 -9.45
N THR A 22 -26.37 39.76 -8.34
CA THR A 22 -27.09 40.98 -7.92
C THR A 22 -26.15 41.96 -7.23
N LYS A 23 -25.17 41.47 -6.47
CA LYS A 23 -24.16 42.29 -5.80
C LYS A 23 -23.12 42.81 -6.81
N ALA A 24 -22.63 44.03 -6.60
CA ALA A 24 -21.55 44.58 -7.40
C ALA A 24 -20.26 43.74 -7.25
N VAL A 25 -19.54 43.54 -8.35
CA VAL A 25 -18.27 42.80 -8.39
C VAL A 25 -17.18 43.76 -8.84
N SER A 26 -16.12 43.95 -8.06
CA SER A 26 -14.97 44.76 -8.47
C SER A 26 -14.13 44.04 -9.52
N LYS A 27 -13.39 44.78 -10.36
CA LYS A 27 -12.52 44.20 -11.39
C LYS A 27 -11.51 43.18 -10.84
N PRO A 28 -10.80 43.44 -9.72
CA PRO A 28 -9.91 42.43 -9.13
C PRO A 28 -10.64 41.15 -8.72
N LEU A 29 -11.84 41.27 -8.14
CA LEU A 29 -12.64 40.12 -7.74
C LEU A 29 -13.17 39.36 -8.96
N GLY A 30 -13.51 40.06 -10.04
CA GLY A 30 -13.83 39.45 -11.34
C GLY A 30 -12.69 38.61 -11.91
N LEU A 31 -11.43 39.04 -11.75
CA LEU A 31 -10.27 38.22 -12.12
C LEU A 31 -10.14 36.96 -11.25
N VAL A 32 -10.50 37.02 -9.96
CA VAL A 32 -10.56 35.82 -9.10
C VAL A 32 -11.63 34.85 -9.60
N TRP A 33 -12.81 35.34 -9.98
CA TRP A 33 -13.86 34.53 -10.61
C TRP A 33 -13.35 33.82 -11.88
N LEU A 34 -12.64 34.54 -12.75
CA LEU A 34 -12.02 33.97 -13.95
C LEU A 34 -10.96 32.92 -13.61
N ALA A 35 -10.10 33.18 -12.62
CA ALA A 35 -9.09 32.23 -12.18
C ALA A 35 -9.71 30.93 -11.68
N VAL A 36 -10.77 31.00 -10.86
CA VAL A 36 -11.50 29.81 -10.37
C VAL A 36 -12.11 29.01 -11.53
N MET A 37 -12.71 29.68 -12.52
CA MET A 37 -13.19 29.02 -13.74
C MET A 37 -12.06 28.25 -14.43
N MET A 38 -10.91 28.90 -14.67
CA MET A 38 -9.77 28.28 -15.33
C MET A 38 -9.23 27.08 -14.53
N MET A 39 -9.17 27.18 -13.20
CA MET A 39 -8.73 26.07 -12.35
C MET A 39 -9.68 24.86 -12.43
N PHE A 40 -11.00 25.06 -12.50
CA PHE A 40 -11.94 23.96 -12.72
C PHE A 40 -11.83 23.35 -14.12
N ILE A 41 -11.51 24.15 -15.15
CA ILE A 41 -11.23 23.64 -16.50
C ILE A 41 -9.95 22.79 -16.49
N ILE A 42 -8.87 23.31 -15.89
CA ILE A 42 -7.60 22.57 -15.74
C ILE A 42 -7.82 21.28 -14.95
N THR A 43 -8.60 21.34 -13.87
CA THR A 43 -8.99 20.15 -13.09
C THR A 43 -9.67 19.11 -13.97
N ALA A 44 -10.64 19.52 -14.79
CA ALA A 44 -11.35 18.61 -15.68
C ALA A 44 -10.41 17.99 -16.73
N ILE A 45 -9.50 18.78 -17.30
CA ILE A 45 -8.49 18.28 -18.24
C ILE A 45 -7.57 17.27 -17.54
N PHE A 46 -7.02 17.61 -16.38
CA PHE A 46 -6.13 16.73 -15.62
C PHE A 46 -6.84 15.43 -15.21
N PHE A 47 -8.11 15.52 -14.80
CA PHE A 47 -8.93 14.35 -14.48
C PHE A 47 -9.10 13.43 -15.70
N LEU A 48 -9.41 13.98 -16.88
CA LEU A 48 -9.58 13.22 -18.11
C LEU A 48 -8.27 12.60 -18.61
N LEU A 49 -7.16 13.30 -18.43
CA LEU A 49 -5.81 12.82 -18.75
C LEU A 49 -5.25 11.85 -17.69
N LYS A 50 -5.98 11.61 -16.59
CA LYS A 50 -5.54 10.80 -15.44
C LYS A 50 -4.24 11.31 -14.80
N GLU A 51 -4.02 12.61 -14.85
CA GLU A 51 -2.87 13.29 -14.26
C GLU A 51 -2.97 13.28 -12.73
N LYS A 52 -1.94 12.77 -12.04
CA LYS A 52 -1.94 12.56 -10.58
C LYS A 52 -2.21 13.82 -9.74
N HIS A 53 -1.96 15.01 -10.29
CA HIS A 53 -2.11 16.29 -9.59
C HIS A 53 -3.53 16.86 -9.64
N TRP A 54 -4.45 16.28 -10.41
CA TRP A 54 -5.83 16.79 -10.53
C TRP A 54 -6.53 17.01 -9.17
N PRO A 55 -6.38 16.15 -8.14
CA PRO A 55 -7.08 16.34 -6.87
C PRO A 55 -6.63 17.62 -6.17
N LEU A 56 -5.32 17.90 -6.17
CA LEU A 56 -4.76 19.09 -5.53
C LEU A 56 -5.28 20.37 -6.21
N VAL A 57 -5.24 20.41 -7.54
CA VAL A 57 -5.77 21.56 -8.31
C VAL A 57 -7.25 21.78 -8.00
N SER A 58 -8.03 20.69 -7.93
CA SER A 58 -9.47 20.76 -7.63
C SER A 58 -9.77 21.28 -6.23
N MET A 59 -8.99 20.87 -5.22
CA MET A 59 -9.18 21.32 -3.83
C MET A 59 -8.86 22.81 -3.68
N VAL A 60 -7.80 23.29 -4.34
CA VAL A 60 -7.48 24.73 -4.36
C VAL A 60 -8.60 25.52 -5.08
N ALA A 61 -9.12 24.99 -6.19
CA ALA A 61 -10.23 25.62 -6.92
C ALA A 61 -11.50 25.69 -6.07
N VAL A 62 -11.84 24.63 -5.35
CA VAL A 62 -12.97 24.59 -4.41
C VAL A 62 -12.79 25.58 -3.27
N LEU A 63 -11.59 25.69 -2.69
CA LEU A 63 -11.32 26.65 -1.61
C LEU A 63 -11.60 28.09 -2.07
N LEU A 64 -11.04 28.48 -3.21
CA LEU A 64 -11.26 29.81 -3.79
C LEU A 64 -12.72 30.02 -4.20
N SER A 65 -13.36 29.00 -4.79
CA SER A 65 -14.79 28.99 -5.10
C SER A 65 -15.64 29.24 -3.85
N GLN A 66 -15.31 28.58 -2.74
CA GLN A 66 -16.06 28.70 -1.50
C GLN A 66 -15.93 30.10 -0.87
N ILE A 67 -14.75 30.73 -0.97
CA ILE A 67 -14.55 32.14 -0.57
C ILE A 67 -15.47 33.05 -1.38
N LEU A 68 -15.53 32.87 -2.71
CA LEU A 68 -16.44 33.65 -3.56
C LEU A 68 -17.91 33.41 -3.20
N ILE A 69 -18.30 32.16 -2.95
CA ILE A 69 -19.69 31.83 -2.55
C ILE A 69 -20.06 32.53 -1.24
N ILE A 70 -19.16 32.59 -0.25
CA ILE A 70 -19.42 33.30 1.01
C ILE A 70 -19.62 34.81 0.76
N ILE A 71 -18.80 35.42 -0.09
CA ILE A 71 -18.91 36.86 -0.43
C ILE A 71 -20.22 37.16 -1.20
N PHE A 72 -20.68 36.22 -2.03
CA PHE A 72 -21.85 36.33 -2.92
C PHE A 72 -22.98 35.36 -2.54
N TRP A 73 -23.18 35.12 -1.23
CA TRP A 73 -24.04 34.04 -0.72
C TRP A 73 -25.44 34.00 -1.32
N LYS A 74 -26.10 35.16 -1.43
CA LYS A 74 -27.47 35.26 -1.97
C LYS A 74 -27.59 34.68 -3.38
N ASP A 75 -26.58 34.91 -4.22
CA ASP A 75 -26.58 34.54 -5.63
C ASP A 75 -25.92 33.15 -5.85
N ALA A 76 -25.01 32.73 -4.98
CA ALA A 76 -24.09 31.62 -5.23
C ALA A 76 -24.20 30.43 -4.26
N LYS A 77 -25.05 30.46 -3.23
CA LYS A 77 -25.13 29.40 -2.18
C LYS A 77 -25.25 27.96 -2.69
N MET A 78 -25.92 27.74 -3.83
CA MET A 78 -26.04 26.40 -4.43
C MET A 78 -24.69 25.83 -4.88
N GLY A 79 -23.71 26.69 -5.16
CA GLY A 79 -22.34 26.29 -5.48
C GLY A 79 -21.67 25.51 -4.34
N THR A 80 -22.06 25.72 -3.08
CA THR A 80 -21.50 24.97 -1.95
C THR A 80 -21.83 23.47 -2.03
N ALA A 81 -23.02 23.10 -2.49
CA ALA A 81 -23.36 21.69 -2.69
C ALA A 81 -22.47 21.05 -3.78
N VAL A 82 -22.18 21.79 -4.85
CA VAL A 82 -21.30 21.32 -5.92
C VAL A 82 -19.85 21.19 -5.44
N ASN A 83 -19.36 22.17 -4.69
CA ASN A 83 -18.05 22.12 -4.04
C ASN A 83 -17.92 20.90 -3.11
N ALA A 84 -18.97 20.58 -2.35
CA ALA A 84 -18.98 19.40 -1.48
C ALA A 84 -18.86 18.09 -2.27
N VAL A 85 -19.56 17.96 -3.40
CA VAL A 85 -19.43 16.79 -4.29
C VAL A 85 -18.03 16.67 -4.87
N ILE A 86 -17.43 17.79 -5.32
CA ILE A 86 -16.06 17.79 -5.84
C ILE A 86 -15.08 17.34 -4.76
N LEU A 87 -15.20 17.87 -3.53
CA LEU A 87 -14.34 17.47 -2.41
C LEU A 87 -14.51 16.01 -2.02
N PHE A 88 -15.74 15.49 -2.05
CA PHE A 88 -16.01 14.08 -1.75
C PHE A 88 -15.23 13.12 -2.66
N ILE A 89 -14.96 13.52 -3.90
CA ILE A 89 -14.20 12.73 -4.88
C ILE A 89 -12.70 13.07 -4.81
N ALA A 90 -12.36 14.35 -4.67
CA ALA A 90 -10.98 14.83 -4.66
C ALA A 90 -10.19 14.39 -3.42
N LEU A 91 -10.81 14.38 -2.24
CA LEU A 91 -10.13 14.05 -0.98
C LEU A 91 -9.62 12.59 -0.97
N PRO A 92 -10.43 11.55 -1.26
CA PRO A 92 -9.94 10.18 -1.36
C PRO A 92 -8.87 10.01 -2.45
N ALA A 93 -9.02 10.69 -3.59
CA ALA A 93 -8.07 10.61 -4.69
C ALA A 93 -6.70 11.21 -4.31
N TYR A 94 -6.69 12.37 -3.66
CA TYR A 94 -5.45 12.97 -3.13
C TYR A 94 -4.80 12.06 -2.08
N ALA A 95 -5.59 11.53 -1.16
CA ALA A 95 -5.10 10.64 -0.12
C ALA A 95 -4.56 9.31 -0.69
N GLN A 96 -5.16 8.78 -1.76
CA GLN A 96 -4.65 7.63 -2.50
C GLN A 96 -3.28 7.90 -3.10
N GLU A 97 -3.10 9.04 -3.75
CA GLU A 97 -1.82 9.40 -4.36
C GLU A 97 -0.73 9.54 -3.27
N ALA A 98 -1.04 10.24 -2.18
CA ALA A 98 -0.13 10.37 -1.05
C ALA A 98 0.25 9.02 -0.43
N PHE A 99 -0.73 8.11 -0.27
CA PHE A 99 -0.49 6.75 0.21
C PHE A 99 0.42 5.97 -0.75
N SER A 100 0.13 6.04 -2.06
CA SER A 100 0.88 5.33 -3.10
C SER A 100 2.33 5.79 -3.16
N LEU A 101 2.56 7.11 -3.19
CA LEU A 101 3.91 7.70 -3.16
C LEU A 101 4.69 7.29 -1.91
N SER A 102 4.05 7.34 -0.73
CA SER A 102 4.72 6.92 0.51
C SER A 102 5.09 5.43 0.51
N SER A 103 4.31 4.60 -0.17
CA SER A 103 4.56 3.15 -0.28
C SER A 103 5.63 2.83 -1.32
N GLU A 104 5.67 3.60 -2.41
CA GLU A 104 6.74 3.55 -3.40
C GLU A 104 8.09 3.92 -2.77
N ILE A 105 8.16 5.02 -2.02
CA ILE A 105 9.37 5.43 -1.30
C ILE A 105 9.88 4.30 -0.40
N GLN A 106 9.02 3.73 0.44
CA GLN A 106 9.39 2.61 1.33
C GLN A 106 9.92 1.40 0.54
N SER A 107 9.27 1.08 -0.58
CA SER A 107 9.69 -0.02 -1.46
C SER A 107 11.04 0.26 -2.12
N THR A 108 11.27 1.48 -2.61
CA THR A 108 12.55 1.86 -3.24
C THR A 108 13.72 1.84 -2.26
N THR A 109 13.51 2.24 -0.99
CA THR A 109 14.54 2.14 0.05
C THR A 109 14.92 0.69 0.34
N LEU A 110 13.99 -0.26 0.22
CA LEU A 110 14.32 -1.70 0.32
C LEU A 110 15.07 -2.23 -0.90
N LEU A 111 14.87 -1.60 -2.06
CA LEU A 111 15.41 -2.01 -3.35
C LEU A 111 16.78 -1.41 -3.67
N GLU A 112 17.35 -0.56 -2.80
CA GLU A 112 18.70 -0.03 -3.02
C GLU A 112 19.65 -1.21 -3.34
N SER A 113 20.23 -1.14 -4.53
CA SER A 113 20.74 -2.30 -5.25
C SER A 113 21.92 -2.93 -4.53
N PHE A 114 21.74 -4.18 -4.11
CA PHE A 114 22.82 -5.02 -3.64
C PHE A 114 23.03 -6.14 -4.66
N ASP A 115 24.07 -5.99 -5.49
CA ASP A 115 24.63 -7.11 -6.23
C ASP A 115 25.37 -8.00 -5.24
N ASN A 116 24.77 -9.13 -4.89
CA ASN A 116 25.50 -10.22 -4.28
C ASN A 116 25.81 -11.28 -5.35
N ASN A 117 27.10 -11.42 -5.67
CA ASN A 117 27.58 -12.42 -6.63
C ASN A 117 27.93 -13.76 -5.96
N ASP A 118 27.68 -13.91 -4.66
CA ASP A 118 27.84 -15.18 -3.95
C ASP A 118 26.94 -16.24 -4.57
N ILE A 119 27.52 -17.36 -4.96
CA ILE A 119 26.82 -18.50 -5.54
C ILE A 119 26.46 -19.47 -4.43
N ILE A 120 25.23 -20.00 -4.44
CA ILE A 120 24.84 -21.09 -3.55
C ILE A 120 25.49 -22.38 -4.06
N THR A 121 26.40 -22.94 -3.29
CA THR A 121 27.13 -24.17 -3.63
C THR A 121 26.46 -25.41 -3.02
N HIS A 122 26.92 -26.60 -3.41
CA HIS A 122 26.46 -27.85 -2.78
C HIS A 122 26.87 -27.90 -1.30
N ASN A 123 28.09 -27.47 -0.98
CA ASN A 123 28.61 -27.46 0.38
C ASN A 123 27.77 -26.58 1.33
N ASP A 124 27.18 -25.49 0.81
CA ASP A 124 26.32 -24.60 1.59
C ASP A 124 25.00 -25.26 2.02
N VAL A 125 24.62 -26.40 1.42
CA VAL A 125 23.34 -27.07 1.71
C VAL A 125 23.50 -28.44 2.35
N GLU A 126 24.69 -29.04 2.33
CA GLU A 126 24.95 -30.40 2.83
C GLU A 126 24.56 -30.63 4.30
N HIS A 127 24.63 -29.58 5.11
CA HIS A 127 24.30 -29.62 6.54
C HIS A 127 22.79 -29.51 6.83
N LEU A 128 21.97 -29.16 5.83
CA LEU A 128 20.51 -28.99 5.98
C LEU A 128 19.80 -30.35 6.02
N PRO A 129 18.56 -30.44 6.54
CA PRO A 129 17.78 -31.68 6.47
C PRO A 129 17.61 -32.18 5.03
N PRO A 130 17.59 -33.50 4.77
CA PRO A 130 17.55 -34.05 3.41
C PRO A 130 16.40 -33.51 2.54
N ILE A 131 15.23 -33.27 3.15
CA ILE A 131 14.08 -32.72 2.43
C ILE A 131 14.29 -31.26 1.99
N VAL A 132 14.99 -30.46 2.81
CA VAL A 132 15.32 -29.05 2.51
C VAL A 132 16.38 -29.00 1.41
N GLN A 133 17.37 -29.90 1.46
CA GLN A 133 18.34 -30.06 0.36
C GLN A 133 17.61 -30.37 -0.96
N LYS A 134 16.65 -31.29 -0.93
CA LYS A 134 15.84 -31.64 -2.10
C LYS A 134 15.04 -30.44 -2.62
N CYS A 135 14.44 -29.64 -1.74
CA CYS A 135 13.75 -28.39 -2.11
C CYS A 135 14.68 -27.39 -2.80
N LEU A 136 15.89 -27.17 -2.27
CA LEU A 136 16.87 -26.24 -2.84
C LEU A 136 17.38 -26.71 -4.21
N HIS A 137 17.60 -28.02 -4.36
CA HIS A 137 17.95 -28.61 -5.64
C HIS A 137 16.82 -28.45 -6.67
N ASN A 138 15.59 -28.79 -6.31
CA ASN A 138 14.46 -28.81 -7.25
C ASN A 138 13.93 -27.42 -7.60
N SER A 139 14.07 -26.45 -6.69
CA SER A 139 13.82 -25.03 -7.01
C SER A 139 14.87 -24.42 -7.95
N GLY A 140 15.99 -25.11 -8.19
CA GLY A 140 17.09 -24.63 -9.02
C GLY A 140 17.92 -23.51 -8.36
N ALA A 141 17.84 -23.38 -7.03
CA ALA A 141 18.59 -22.37 -6.27
C ALA A 141 20.10 -22.66 -6.26
N ILE A 142 20.48 -23.94 -6.26
CA ILE A 142 21.88 -24.36 -6.22
C ILE A 142 22.57 -24.02 -7.55
N GLY A 143 23.76 -23.42 -7.47
CA GLY A 143 24.55 -22.94 -8.61
C GLY A 143 24.10 -21.58 -9.15
N LYS A 144 23.18 -20.89 -8.46
CA LYS A 144 22.74 -19.52 -8.79
C LYS A 144 23.31 -18.52 -7.80
N SER A 145 23.45 -17.27 -8.26
CA SER A 145 23.77 -16.13 -7.40
C SER A 145 22.64 -15.88 -6.40
N LYS A 146 22.98 -15.61 -5.14
CA LYS A 146 22.03 -15.23 -4.09
C LYS A 146 21.33 -13.93 -4.49
N ALA A 147 20.01 -13.96 -4.59
CA ALA A 147 19.22 -12.75 -4.87
C ALA A 147 19.24 -11.82 -3.65
N GLY A 148 19.53 -10.54 -3.86
CA GLY A 148 19.43 -9.53 -2.81
C GLY A 148 17.97 -9.13 -2.54
N THR A 149 17.12 -9.15 -3.57
CA THR A 149 15.72 -8.72 -3.47
C THR A 149 14.80 -9.63 -4.27
N VAL A 150 13.53 -9.67 -3.87
CA VAL A 150 12.45 -10.38 -4.57
C VAL A 150 11.26 -9.45 -4.72
N ARG A 151 10.66 -9.43 -5.92
CA ARG A 151 9.40 -8.71 -6.18
C ARG A 151 8.29 -9.71 -6.50
N LEU A 152 7.18 -9.61 -5.77
CA LEU A 152 5.95 -10.34 -6.07
C LEU A 152 4.86 -9.39 -6.56
N LYS A 153 4.07 -9.84 -7.53
CA LYS A 153 2.80 -9.22 -7.93
C LYS A 153 1.69 -10.23 -7.71
N GLN A 154 0.70 -9.84 -6.92
CA GLN A 154 -0.35 -10.72 -6.44
C GLN A 154 -1.71 -10.21 -6.89
N LYS A 155 -2.56 -11.14 -7.32
CA LYS A 155 -3.99 -10.91 -7.55
C LYS A 155 -4.74 -12.07 -6.93
N GLY A 156 -5.74 -11.77 -6.12
CA GLY A 156 -6.48 -12.80 -5.42
C GLY A 156 -7.71 -12.27 -4.72
N LYS A 157 -8.23 -13.06 -3.80
CA LYS A 157 -9.35 -12.68 -2.94
C LYS A 157 -8.93 -12.80 -1.48
N MET A 158 -9.45 -11.91 -0.64
CA MET A 158 -9.24 -11.95 0.80
C MET A 158 -10.54 -11.64 1.56
N LYS A 159 -10.60 -12.06 2.82
CA LYS A 159 -11.66 -11.69 3.75
C LYS A 159 -11.08 -10.81 4.86
N LEU A 160 -11.85 -9.83 5.33
CA LEU A 160 -11.45 -9.02 6.50
C LEU A 160 -11.72 -9.72 7.83
N LYS A 161 -12.64 -10.70 7.83
CA LYS A 161 -13.03 -11.54 8.98
C LYS A 161 -13.41 -12.93 8.46
N PRO A 162 -13.32 -14.00 9.27
CA PRO A 162 -13.66 -15.36 8.83
C PRO A 162 -15.02 -15.49 8.12
N ASP A 163 -16.04 -14.81 8.67
CA ASP A 163 -17.43 -14.86 8.18
C ASP A 163 -17.77 -13.75 7.17
N ALA A 164 -16.79 -12.94 6.75
CA ALA A 164 -17.03 -11.88 5.77
C ALA A 164 -16.99 -12.39 4.32
N ASP A 165 -17.55 -11.59 3.41
CA ASP A 165 -17.48 -11.83 1.98
C ASP A 165 -16.03 -11.72 1.46
N TRP A 166 -15.74 -12.52 0.43
CA TRP A 166 -14.49 -12.42 -0.32
C TRP A 166 -14.44 -11.13 -1.13
N MET A 167 -13.34 -10.40 -1.02
CA MET A 167 -13.06 -9.19 -1.78
C MET A 167 -11.83 -9.38 -2.64
N ASP A 168 -11.88 -8.86 -3.87
CA ASP A 168 -10.74 -8.86 -4.76
C ASP A 168 -9.65 -7.92 -4.23
N PHE A 169 -8.40 -8.36 -4.32
CA PHE A 169 -7.24 -7.53 -4.03
C PHE A 169 -6.19 -7.66 -5.13
N ASN A 170 -5.41 -6.58 -5.28
CA ASN A 170 -4.14 -6.61 -6.00
C ASN A 170 -3.06 -6.07 -5.07
N ALA A 171 -1.90 -6.71 -5.05
CA ALA A 171 -0.80 -6.30 -4.21
C ALA A 171 0.56 -6.38 -4.93
N GLU A 172 1.47 -5.53 -4.49
CA GLU A 172 2.89 -5.65 -4.80
C GLU A 172 3.66 -5.86 -3.50
N GLN A 173 4.66 -6.74 -3.55
CA GLN A 173 5.55 -7.00 -2.42
C GLN A 173 6.99 -6.93 -2.86
N TYR A 174 7.82 -6.33 -2.02
CA TYR A 174 9.26 -6.32 -2.18
C TYR A 174 9.88 -6.90 -0.93
N PHE A 175 10.82 -7.83 -1.09
CA PHE A 175 11.64 -8.38 -0.01
C PHE A 175 13.09 -7.95 -0.17
N ASN A 176 13.77 -7.75 0.95
CA ASN A 176 15.21 -7.75 1.06
C ASN A 176 15.63 -9.05 1.77
N LEU A 177 16.50 -9.82 1.12
CA LEU A 177 16.96 -11.12 1.63
C LEU A 177 18.30 -11.04 2.35
N LYS A 178 19.06 -9.97 2.16
CA LYS A 178 20.33 -9.74 2.87
C LYS A 178 20.09 -9.21 4.27
N ASP A 179 19.12 -8.30 4.38
CA ASP A 179 18.64 -7.74 5.64
C ASP A 179 17.14 -8.02 5.71
N PRO A 180 16.71 -9.16 6.31
CA PRO A 180 15.33 -9.63 6.30
C PRO A 180 14.30 -8.53 6.52
N ALA A 181 13.68 -8.12 5.43
CA ALA A 181 12.72 -7.03 5.40
C ALA A 181 11.74 -7.21 4.24
N PHE A 182 10.55 -6.63 4.36
CA PHE A 182 9.61 -6.54 3.26
C PHE A 182 8.74 -5.29 3.36
N VAL A 183 8.24 -4.85 2.21
CA VAL A 183 7.11 -3.91 2.10
C VAL A 183 6.08 -4.55 1.18
N TRP A 184 4.90 -4.77 1.72
CA TRP A 184 3.73 -5.26 1.00
C TRP A 184 2.70 -4.15 0.93
N THR A 185 2.23 -3.83 -0.28
CA THR A 185 1.21 -2.81 -0.51
C THR A 185 0.05 -3.43 -1.28
N THR A 186 -1.17 -3.23 -0.79
CA THR A 186 -2.38 -3.78 -1.40
C THR A 186 -3.45 -2.74 -1.60
N LYS A 187 -4.29 -2.97 -2.61
CA LYS A 187 -5.60 -2.34 -2.77
C LYS A 187 -6.68 -3.41 -2.79
N VAL A 188 -7.61 -3.31 -1.85
CA VAL A 188 -8.75 -4.22 -1.67
C VAL A 188 -10.02 -3.50 -2.08
N GLN A 189 -10.78 -4.08 -3.00
CA GLN A 189 -12.01 -3.49 -3.53
C GLN A 189 -13.22 -4.21 -2.93
N MET A 190 -14.03 -3.48 -2.15
CA MET A 190 -15.28 -4.02 -1.57
C MET A 190 -16.47 -3.78 -2.50
N SER A 191 -16.54 -2.60 -3.10
CA SER A 191 -17.55 -2.22 -4.10
C SER A 191 -16.98 -1.17 -5.04
N SER A 192 -17.70 -0.70 -6.06
CA SER A 192 -17.22 0.38 -6.94
C SER A 192 -16.90 1.69 -6.19
N LEU A 193 -17.52 1.90 -5.02
CA LEU A 193 -17.36 3.11 -4.23
C LEU A 193 -16.47 2.92 -3.00
N VAL A 194 -16.33 1.70 -2.46
CA VAL A 194 -15.61 1.43 -1.21
C VAL A 194 -14.36 0.59 -1.47
N TYR A 195 -13.20 1.13 -1.10
CA TYR A 195 -11.92 0.43 -1.15
C TYR A 195 -11.09 0.66 0.12
N PHE A 196 -10.15 -0.24 0.34
CA PHE A 196 -9.15 -0.16 1.40
C PHE A 196 -7.76 -0.24 0.78
N ASN A 197 -6.81 0.51 1.33
CA ASN A 197 -5.40 0.28 1.06
C ASN A 197 -4.75 -0.27 2.31
N GLY A 198 -3.92 -1.28 2.13
CA GLY A 198 -3.10 -1.87 3.17
C GLY A 198 -1.63 -1.68 2.83
N ARG A 199 -0.83 -1.42 3.85
CA ARG A 199 0.61 -1.57 3.81
C ARG A 199 1.05 -2.35 5.03
N ASP A 200 1.83 -3.38 4.81
CA ASP A 200 2.43 -4.20 5.84
C ASP A 200 3.93 -4.27 5.59
N GLU A 201 4.73 -4.12 6.62
CA GLU A 201 6.17 -3.94 6.50
C GLU A 201 6.90 -4.69 7.61
N LEU A 202 8.05 -5.25 7.29
CA LEU A 202 9.11 -5.62 8.24
C LEU A 202 10.34 -4.83 7.82
N LYS A 203 10.92 -4.03 8.72
CA LYS A 203 12.17 -3.31 8.47
C LYS A 203 12.95 -3.18 9.76
N GLU A 204 14.24 -3.54 9.75
CA GLU A 204 15.10 -3.49 10.94
C GLU A 204 14.47 -4.21 12.15
N GLY A 205 13.80 -5.35 11.89
CA GLY A 205 13.10 -6.14 12.92
C GLY A 205 11.75 -5.54 13.36
N LYS A 206 11.35 -4.39 12.83
CA LYS A 206 10.13 -3.70 13.23
C LYS A 206 9.03 -3.93 12.22
N GLY A 207 7.90 -4.42 12.72
CA GLY A 207 6.68 -4.57 11.95
C GLY A 207 5.90 -3.25 11.89
N LYS A 208 5.24 -3.00 10.76
CA LYS A 208 4.33 -1.87 10.61
C LYS A 208 3.12 -2.26 9.77
N MET A 209 1.93 -2.13 10.34
CA MET A 209 0.68 -2.42 9.66
C MET A 209 -0.19 -1.17 9.58
N LEU A 210 -0.50 -0.75 8.36
CA LEU A 210 -1.34 0.41 8.07
C LEU A 210 -2.46 0.01 7.12
N ILE A 211 -3.71 0.08 7.59
CA ILE A 211 -4.89 -0.13 6.75
C ILE A 211 -5.72 1.15 6.78
N LYS A 212 -6.03 1.69 5.60
CA LYS A 212 -6.85 2.89 5.45
C LYS A 212 -8.08 2.64 4.59
N ALA A 213 -9.26 2.99 5.10
CA ALA A 213 -10.48 3.06 4.30
C ALA A 213 -10.46 4.34 3.45
N GLN A 214 -10.71 4.21 2.15
CA GLN A 214 -10.68 5.33 1.18
C GLN A 214 -9.35 6.12 1.19
N SER A 215 -8.26 5.52 1.67
CA SER A 215 -6.97 6.18 1.94
C SER A 215 -7.00 7.29 3.01
N LEU A 216 -8.15 7.56 3.62
CA LEU A 216 -8.37 8.69 4.53
C LEU A 216 -8.41 8.26 6.00
N ILE A 217 -9.21 7.23 6.29
CA ILE A 217 -9.54 6.84 7.67
C ILE A 217 -8.67 5.65 8.07
N ASN A 218 -7.86 5.81 9.11
CA ASN A 218 -7.07 4.71 9.67
C ASN A 218 -7.99 3.68 10.30
N MET A 219 -7.96 2.46 9.76
CA MET A 219 -8.62 1.28 10.32
C MET A 219 -7.65 0.48 11.20
N VAL A 220 -6.39 0.40 10.76
CA VAL A 220 -5.27 -0.18 11.50
C VAL A 220 -4.07 0.74 11.32
N ASN A 221 -3.34 1.02 12.38
CA ASN A 221 -2.10 1.79 12.35
C ASN A 221 -1.22 1.36 13.52
N GLU A 222 -0.65 0.17 13.38
CA GLU A 222 0.20 -0.45 14.38
C GLU A 222 1.66 -0.39 13.94
N TYR A 223 2.54 -0.13 14.89
CA TYR A 223 3.96 0.00 14.63
C TYR A 223 4.76 -0.46 15.84
N ASP A 224 5.84 -1.20 15.58
CA ASP A 224 6.91 -1.50 16.54
C ASP A 224 6.41 -1.97 17.91
N ASN A 225 5.68 -3.09 17.90
CA ASN A 225 5.30 -3.80 19.12
C ASN A 225 5.58 -5.29 18.95
N GLU A 226 5.78 -5.99 20.07
CA GLU A 226 6.20 -7.40 20.11
C GLU A 226 5.34 -8.31 19.21
N LYS A 227 4.01 -8.13 19.23
CA LYS A 227 3.05 -8.96 18.48
C LYS A 227 3.13 -8.70 16.98
N ILE A 228 3.26 -7.44 16.59
CA ILE A 228 3.40 -7.05 15.19
C ILE A 228 4.78 -7.40 14.64
N ASN A 229 5.84 -7.22 15.43
CA ASN A 229 7.22 -7.55 15.05
C ASN A 229 7.38 -9.06 14.84
N SER A 230 6.89 -9.86 15.80
CA SER A 230 6.90 -11.33 15.68
C SER A 230 6.03 -11.82 14.52
N GLY A 231 4.82 -11.29 14.36
CA GLY A 231 3.93 -11.62 13.25
C GLY A 231 4.54 -11.30 11.87
N ALA A 232 5.22 -10.16 11.75
CA ALA A 232 5.89 -9.77 10.52
C ALA A 232 7.09 -10.68 10.21
N LEU A 233 7.90 -11.04 11.21
CA LEU A 233 9.02 -11.98 11.02
C LEU A 233 8.54 -13.40 10.66
N ILE A 234 7.47 -13.88 11.32
CA ILE A 234 6.81 -15.14 10.97
C ILE A 234 6.28 -15.11 9.54
N ARG A 235 5.71 -13.99 9.11
CA ARG A 235 5.25 -13.81 7.72
C ARG A 235 6.40 -13.90 6.74
N PHE A 236 7.52 -13.22 7.00
CA PHE A 236 8.73 -13.33 6.19
C PHE A 236 9.19 -14.79 6.09
N LEU A 237 9.24 -15.50 7.23
CA LEU A 237 9.58 -16.91 7.26
C LEU A 237 8.63 -17.75 6.40
N GLY A 238 7.31 -17.65 6.58
CA GLY A 238 6.35 -18.44 5.80
C GLY A 238 6.38 -18.13 4.30
N GLU A 239 6.53 -16.86 3.94
CA GLU A 239 6.60 -16.41 2.55
C GLU A 239 7.95 -16.71 1.88
N SER A 240 8.98 -17.13 2.63
CA SER A 240 10.24 -17.59 2.03
C SER A 240 10.10 -18.84 1.17
N SER A 241 8.95 -19.51 1.23
CA SER A 241 8.51 -20.50 0.24
C SER A 241 8.49 -19.97 -1.21
N TRP A 242 8.28 -18.66 -1.43
CA TRP A 242 8.35 -18.03 -2.75
C TRP A 242 9.79 -17.85 -3.26
N PHE A 243 10.79 -17.96 -2.39
CA PHE A 243 12.19 -17.77 -2.71
C PHE A 243 13.08 -18.78 -1.94
N PRO A 244 13.00 -20.09 -2.27
CA PRO A 244 13.63 -21.16 -1.48
C PRO A 244 15.13 -21.00 -1.26
N GLN A 245 15.84 -20.24 -2.10
CA GLN A 245 17.26 -19.89 -1.90
C GLN A 245 17.58 -19.33 -0.50
N PHE A 246 16.61 -18.66 0.14
CA PHE A 246 16.78 -18.11 1.48
C PHE A 246 16.86 -19.20 2.56
N PHE A 247 16.43 -20.44 2.27
CA PHE A 247 16.56 -21.56 3.20
C PHE A 247 18.02 -21.91 3.53
N ALA A 248 18.98 -21.52 2.68
CA ALA A 248 20.41 -21.66 2.90
C ALA A 248 21.07 -20.39 3.48
N SER A 249 20.27 -19.46 4.02
CA SER A 249 20.77 -18.25 4.66
C SER A 249 21.30 -18.53 6.07
N ASP A 250 22.31 -17.78 6.51
CA ASP A 250 22.82 -17.82 7.88
C ASP A 250 21.79 -17.39 8.94
N TYR A 251 20.69 -16.76 8.52
CA TYR A 251 19.57 -16.45 9.41
C TYR A 251 18.69 -17.67 9.74
N MET A 252 18.85 -18.77 8.99
CA MET A 252 17.99 -19.94 9.06
C MET A 252 18.69 -21.10 9.77
N GLU A 253 18.06 -21.60 10.83
CA GLU A 253 18.42 -22.87 11.45
C GLU A 253 17.32 -23.91 11.15
N TRP A 254 17.74 -25.14 10.84
CA TRP A 254 16.82 -26.21 10.47
C TRP A 254 16.97 -27.42 11.39
N GLU A 255 15.83 -28.01 11.74
CA GLU A 255 15.72 -29.26 12.50
C GLU A 255 14.89 -30.26 11.69
N GLU A 256 15.43 -31.46 11.47
CA GLU A 256 14.71 -32.54 10.81
C GLU A 256 13.67 -33.12 11.78
N LEU A 257 12.39 -33.11 11.37
CA LEU A 257 11.31 -33.72 12.14
C LEU A 257 10.81 -35.04 11.54
N GLY A 258 11.19 -35.33 10.28
CA GLY A 258 10.80 -36.53 9.56
C GLY A 258 11.08 -36.43 8.07
N PRO A 259 10.69 -37.45 7.28
CA PRO A 259 11.10 -37.58 5.88
C PRO A 259 10.64 -36.43 4.96
N THR A 260 9.52 -35.79 5.28
CA THR A 260 8.93 -34.70 4.49
C THR A 260 8.61 -33.47 5.33
N THR A 261 9.19 -33.36 6.53
CA THR A 261 8.84 -32.33 7.52
C THR A 261 10.10 -31.82 8.19
N ALA A 262 10.28 -30.51 8.19
CA ALA A 262 11.40 -29.86 8.87
C ALA A 262 10.92 -28.59 9.57
N ARG A 263 11.49 -28.33 10.75
CA ARG A 263 11.26 -27.09 11.47
C ARG A 263 12.33 -26.09 11.08
N ALA A 264 11.91 -24.86 10.81
CA ALA A 264 12.79 -23.76 10.49
C ALA A 264 12.69 -22.71 11.60
N THR A 265 13.84 -22.21 12.04
CA THR A 265 13.95 -21.09 12.97
C THR A 265 14.69 -19.96 12.29
N LEU A 266 14.00 -18.85 12.05
CA LEU A 266 14.56 -17.61 11.55
C LEU A 266 14.98 -16.74 12.73
N THR A 267 16.26 -16.46 12.86
CA THR A 267 16.79 -15.52 13.86
C THR A 267 17.25 -14.25 13.16
N TYR A 268 16.73 -13.11 13.58
CA TYR A 268 17.14 -11.81 13.05
C TYR A 268 17.22 -10.80 14.20
N GLN A 269 18.43 -10.33 14.50
CA GLN A 269 18.72 -9.55 15.71
C GLN A 269 18.24 -10.30 16.96
N ASP A 270 17.45 -9.66 17.83
CA ASP A 270 16.90 -10.25 19.04
C ASP A 270 15.58 -11.02 18.79
N LEU A 271 15.08 -11.03 17.55
CA LEU A 271 13.82 -11.67 17.19
C LEU A 271 14.05 -13.08 16.66
N LYS A 272 13.13 -13.96 17.03
CA LYS A 272 13.07 -15.34 16.53
C LYS A 272 11.66 -15.65 16.03
N ALA A 273 11.57 -16.23 14.85
CA ALA A 273 10.35 -16.80 14.31
C ALA A 273 10.59 -18.27 14.02
N GLN A 274 9.62 -19.13 14.35
CA GLN A 274 9.73 -20.56 14.14
C GLN A 274 8.48 -21.08 13.44
N GLY A 275 8.65 -22.06 12.57
CA GLY A 275 7.53 -22.76 11.95
C GLY A 275 7.94 -24.09 11.35
N THR A 276 6.96 -24.93 11.10
CA THR A 276 7.13 -26.25 10.51
C THR A 276 6.72 -26.20 9.04
N PHE A 277 7.65 -26.57 8.16
CA PHE A 277 7.39 -26.77 6.75
C PHE A 277 7.09 -28.24 6.48
N GLU A 278 6.01 -28.48 5.75
CA GLU A 278 5.76 -29.76 5.09
C GLU A 278 6.11 -29.64 3.62
N PHE A 279 6.73 -30.69 3.09
CA PHE A 279 7.12 -30.79 1.69
C PHE A 279 6.42 -31.97 1.03
N THR A 280 6.33 -31.93 -0.30
CA THR A 280 6.00 -33.12 -1.09
C THR A 280 7.17 -34.10 -1.04
N ALA A 281 6.96 -35.35 -1.47
CA ALA A 281 8.05 -36.30 -1.63
C ALA A 281 9.13 -35.80 -2.60
N ASP A 282 8.75 -34.90 -3.53
CA ASP A 282 9.64 -34.25 -4.49
C ASP A 282 10.33 -33.00 -3.91
N GLY A 283 10.08 -32.63 -2.66
CA GLY A 283 10.74 -31.48 -2.03
C GLY A 283 10.10 -30.14 -2.37
N ASP A 284 8.93 -30.09 -2.98
CA ASP A 284 8.18 -28.84 -3.13
C ASP A 284 7.55 -28.46 -1.79
N VAL A 285 7.56 -27.17 -1.44
CA VAL A 285 6.86 -26.69 -0.25
C VAL A 285 5.35 -26.91 -0.41
N LYS A 286 4.77 -27.69 0.50
CA LYS A 286 3.34 -28.01 0.51
C LYS A 286 2.56 -27.12 1.47
N SER A 287 3.09 -26.90 2.67
CA SER A 287 2.47 -26.04 3.67
C SER A 287 3.48 -25.54 4.70
N PHE A 288 3.13 -24.43 5.35
CA PHE A 288 3.84 -23.86 6.48
C PHE A 288 2.85 -23.69 7.64
N SER A 289 3.27 -24.07 8.84
CA SER A 289 2.48 -23.95 10.07
C SER A 289 3.31 -23.37 11.22
N THR A 290 2.69 -22.58 12.06
CA THR A 290 3.35 -21.87 13.17
C THR A 290 2.29 -21.47 14.20
N GLN A 291 2.73 -21.04 15.38
CA GLN A 291 1.89 -20.35 16.36
C GLN A 291 2.15 -18.85 16.23
N ARG A 292 1.09 -18.05 16.17
CA ARG A 292 1.17 -16.60 15.99
C ARG A 292 0.12 -15.87 16.81
N TYR A 293 0.33 -14.58 17.06
CA TYR A 293 -0.68 -13.73 17.69
C TYR A 293 -1.76 -13.30 16.70
N TYR A 294 -3.02 -13.46 17.09
CA TYR A 294 -4.17 -12.82 16.46
C TYR A 294 -4.43 -11.43 17.07
N GLY A 295 -4.01 -10.38 16.35
CA GLY A 295 -4.17 -8.98 16.75
C GLY A 295 -2.96 -8.41 17.52
N ALA A 296 -2.98 -7.10 17.77
CA ALA A 296 -1.87 -6.36 18.40
C ALA A 296 -2.17 -5.83 19.82
N GLY A 297 -3.44 -5.85 20.24
CA GLY A 297 -3.88 -5.28 21.52
C GLY A 297 -3.66 -6.19 22.74
N LYS A 298 -4.09 -5.73 23.92
CA LYS A 298 -4.03 -6.53 25.17
C LYS A 298 -4.83 -7.84 25.08
N GLU A 299 -5.85 -7.87 24.24
CA GLU A 299 -6.73 -9.02 24.00
C GLU A 299 -6.22 -9.98 22.91
N ALA A 300 -5.01 -9.75 22.36
CA ALA A 300 -4.49 -10.66 21.34
C ALA A 300 -4.28 -12.06 21.93
N THR A 301 -4.67 -13.07 21.16
CA THR A 301 -4.60 -14.49 21.52
C THR A 301 -3.60 -15.19 20.62
N GLU A 302 -2.99 -16.27 21.09
CA GLU A 302 -2.17 -17.14 20.24
C GLU A 302 -3.08 -18.11 19.46
N GLU A 303 -2.77 -18.30 18.18
CA GLU A 303 -3.44 -19.21 17.24
C GLU A 303 -2.41 -20.02 16.43
#